data_AF-C3PIA7-F1
#
_entry.id   AF-C3PIA7-F1
#
_cell.length_a   1.000
_cell.length_b   1.000
_cell.length_c   1.000
_cell.angle_alpha   90.00
_cell.angle_beta   90.00
_cell.angle_gamma   90.00
#
_symmetry.space_group_name_H-M   'P 1'
#
loop_
_entity.id
_entity.type
_entity.pdbx_description
1 polymer ?
#
loop_
_entity_poly.entity_id
_entity_poly.type
_entity_poly.pdbx_seq_one_letter_code
_entity_poly.pdbx_strand_id
1 'polypeptide(L)'
;MARQMRTHETHYTTEDYQVVTQTGFVNGKRVYETAVVSRNTGREEFRNVESVEKAITLCDKRQAELEKLRAELAAKREAEAQAEVKTTNEEVAEKEETRGPLATDRQVDYIMSLLAQHGGQNTTWFSAGPTTLKEVANMTRRDASTYISALKGDN
;
A
#
# COMPACT_ATOMS: atom_id res chain seq x y z
N MET A 1 15.99 -9.65 41.17
CA MET A 1 16.68 -9.61 39.87
C MET A 1 17.46 -8.29 39.79
N ALA A 2 18.78 -8.33 39.87
CA ALA A 2 19.59 -7.11 39.79
C ALA A 2 19.53 -6.56 38.36
N ARG A 3 19.03 -5.32 38.19
CA ARG A 3 19.14 -4.59 36.92
C ARG A 3 20.63 -4.42 36.65
N GLN A 4 21.16 -5.05 35.59
CA GLN A 4 22.50 -4.73 35.09
C GLN A 4 22.47 -3.27 34.64
N MET A 5 23.03 -2.36 35.45
CA MET A 5 23.31 -1.00 34.98
C MET A 5 24.37 -1.12 33.89
N ARG A 6 23.98 -0.81 32.66
CA ARG A 6 24.90 -0.66 31.53
C ARG A 6 24.97 0.82 31.19
N THR A 7 26.13 1.43 31.34
CA THR A 7 26.38 2.77 30.80
C THR A 7 26.78 2.65 29.34
N HIS A 8 26.28 3.55 28.50
CA HIS A 8 26.47 3.52 27.06
C HIS A 8 27.22 4.78 26.66
N GLU A 9 28.34 4.63 25.98
CA GLU A 9 29.10 5.72 25.37
C GLU A 9 29.04 5.59 23.85
N THR A 10 28.47 6.59 23.18
CA THR A 10 28.38 6.60 21.71
C THR A 10 29.65 7.19 21.12
N HIS A 11 30.28 6.48 20.19
CA HIS A 11 31.53 6.90 19.55
C HIS A 11 31.36 7.37 18.12
N TYR A 12 30.40 6.80 17.39
CA TYR A 12 30.17 7.10 15.98
C TYR A 12 28.72 6.83 15.61
N THR A 13 28.19 7.61 14.68
CA THR A 13 26.77 7.53 14.27
C THR A 13 26.65 7.75 12.78
N THR A 14 25.94 6.86 12.10
CA THR A 14 25.46 7.04 10.73
C THR A 14 23.95 7.28 10.75
N GLU A 15 23.32 7.29 9.57
CA GLU A 15 21.87 7.41 9.44
C GLU A 15 21.14 6.27 10.19
N ASP A 16 21.53 5.01 9.92
CA ASP A 16 20.83 3.84 10.43
C ASP A 16 21.54 3.10 11.59
N TYR A 17 22.80 3.42 11.87
CA TYR A 17 23.62 2.70 12.83
C TYR A 17 24.39 3.63 13.77
N GLN A 18 24.81 3.09 14.90
CA GLN A 18 25.71 3.77 15.84
C GLN A 18 26.65 2.77 16.50
N VAL A 19 27.87 3.22 16.77
CA VAL A 19 28.87 2.49 17.54
C VAL A 19 28.78 2.94 18.99
N VAL A 20 28.54 1.99 19.88
CA VAL A 20 28.37 2.22 21.31
C VAL A 20 29.28 1.30 22.10
N THR A 21 29.98 1.85 23.08
CA THR A 21 30.66 1.04 24.11
C THR A 21 29.74 0.91 25.31
N GLN A 22 29.43 -0.33 25.67
CA GLN A 22 28.66 -0.67 26.85
C GLN A 22 29.62 -1.05 27.98
N THR A 23 29.49 -0.37 29.11
CA THR A 23 30.20 -0.76 30.34
C THR A 23 29.20 -1.33 31.33
N GLY A 24 29.46 -2.55 31.80
CA GLY A 24 28.57 -3.23 32.74
C GLY A 24 29.31 -4.20 33.66
N PHE A 25 28.55 -4.97 34.43
CA PHE A 25 29.07 -6.04 35.28
C PHE A 25 28.47 -7.39 34.88
N VAL A 26 29.33 -8.37 34.63
CA VAL A 26 28.97 -9.77 34.37
C VAL A 26 29.69 -10.63 35.40
N ASN A 27 28.95 -11.40 36.19
CA ASN A 27 29.49 -12.25 37.26
C ASN A 27 30.43 -11.51 38.23
N GLY A 28 30.10 -10.27 38.59
CA GLY A 28 30.90 -9.44 39.50
C GLY A 28 32.15 -8.82 38.87
N LYS A 29 32.44 -9.09 37.60
CA LYS A 29 33.55 -8.46 36.86
C LYS A 29 33.03 -7.34 35.97
N ARG A 30 33.76 -6.21 35.94
CA ARG A 30 33.48 -5.11 35.00
C ARG A 30 33.84 -5.56 33.59
N VAL A 31 32.91 -5.41 32.66
CA VAL A 31 33.09 -5.76 31.24
C VAL A 31 32.87 -4.51 30.40
N TYR A 32 33.71 -4.34 29.39
CA TYR A 32 33.61 -3.31 28.36
C TYR A 32 33.33 -4.01 27.03
N GLU A 33 32.19 -3.72 26.41
CA GLU A 33 31.78 -4.34 25.15
C GLU A 33 31.55 -3.25 24.10
N THR A 34 32.27 -3.29 22.99
CA THR A 34 31.97 -2.44 21.83
C THR A 34 30.91 -3.12 20.98
N ALA A 35 29.86 -2.39 20.62
CA ALA A 35 28.77 -2.89 19.80
C ALA A 35 28.37 -1.90 18.71
N VAL A 36 27.87 -2.44 17.60
CA VAL A 36 27.18 -1.67 16.56
C VAL A 36 25.69 -1.91 16.73
N VAL A 37 24.95 -0.83 16.92
CA VAL A 37 23.53 -0.83 17.24
C VAL A 37 22.75 -0.19 16.10
N SER A 38 21.72 -0.87 15.62
CA SER A 38 20.74 -0.30 14.70
C SER A 38 19.96 0.81 15.41
N ARG A 39 19.95 2.02 14.86
CA ARG A 39 19.20 3.16 15.41
C ARG A 39 17.69 3.00 15.26
N ASN A 40 17.26 2.27 14.24
CA ASN A 40 15.83 2.03 13.97
C ASN A 40 15.22 1.00 14.93
N THR A 41 15.97 -0.06 15.24
CA THR A 41 15.44 -1.19 16.04
C THR A 41 16.00 -1.24 17.46
N GLY A 42 17.08 -0.50 17.75
CA GLY A 42 17.83 -0.58 19.00
C GLY A 42 18.56 -1.92 19.19
N ARG A 43 18.59 -2.79 18.17
CA ARG A 43 19.24 -4.10 18.25
C ARG A 43 20.73 -3.98 17.98
N GLU A 44 21.51 -4.72 18.75
CA GLU A 44 22.93 -4.94 18.51
C GLU A 44 23.09 -5.91 17.33
N GLU A 45 23.64 -5.43 16.22
CA GLU A 45 23.97 -6.29 15.07
C GLU A 45 25.33 -6.95 15.23
N PHE A 46 26.27 -6.21 15.83
CA PHE A 46 27.60 -6.70 16.16
C PHE A 46 27.86 -6.41 17.62
N ARG A 47 28.23 -7.45 18.37
CA ARG A 47 28.56 -7.37 19.79
C ARG A 47 29.98 -7.86 20.01
N ASN A 48 30.64 -7.33 21.05
CA ASN A 48 32.02 -7.68 21.42
C ASN A 48 33.02 -7.47 20.28
N VAL A 49 32.89 -6.35 19.59
CA VAL A 49 33.85 -5.97 18.57
C VAL A 49 35.16 -5.58 19.25
N GLU A 50 36.28 -6.09 18.72
CA GLU A 50 37.60 -5.97 19.33
C GLU A 50 38.06 -4.52 19.53
N SER A 51 37.60 -3.58 18.71
CA SER A 51 37.92 -2.16 18.83
C SER A 51 36.81 -1.26 18.28
N VAL A 52 36.81 0.00 18.72
CA VAL A 52 35.92 1.05 18.22
C VAL A 52 36.16 1.28 16.72
N GLU A 53 37.41 1.30 16.26
CA GLU A 53 37.74 1.47 14.84
C GLU A 53 37.16 0.34 13.98
N LYS A 54 37.29 -0.91 14.42
CA LYS A 54 36.67 -2.05 13.72
C LYS A 54 35.15 -1.93 13.71
N ALA A 55 34.55 -1.49 14.82
CA ALA A 55 33.11 -1.27 14.88
C ALA A 55 32.64 -0.16 13.94
N ILE A 56 33.42 0.92 13.77
CA ILE A 56 33.16 1.98 12.79
C ILE A 56 33.21 1.39 11.37
N THR A 57 34.23 0.59 11.03
CA THR A 57 34.30 0.01 9.68
C THR A 57 33.14 -0.96 9.39
N LEU A 58 32.65 -1.67 10.40
CA LEU A 58 31.47 -2.54 10.28
C LEU A 58 30.19 -1.72 10.13
N CYS A 59 30.08 -0.63 10.88
CA CYS A 59 29.00 0.34 10.80
C CYS A 59 28.89 0.93 9.38
N ASP A 60 30.01 1.40 8.81
CA ASP A 60 30.04 1.97 7.45
C ASP A 60 29.72 0.92 6.39
N LYS A 61 30.24 -0.30 6.52
CA LYS A 61 29.91 -1.41 5.60
C LYS A 61 28.42 -1.72 5.61
N ARG A 62 27.79 -1.79 6.77
CA ARG A 62 26.35 -2.04 6.86
C ARG A 62 25.52 -0.89 6.32
N GLN A 63 25.94 0.35 6.56
CA GLN A 63 25.27 1.51 5.96
C GLN A 63 25.30 1.41 4.43
N ALA A 64 26.46 1.12 3.85
CA ALA A 64 26.61 0.97 2.40
C ALA A 64 25.79 -0.20 1.82
N GLU A 65 25.66 -1.32 2.55
CA GLU A 65 24.81 -2.43 2.14
C GLU A 65 23.32 -2.07 2.17
N LEU A 66 22.86 -1.34 3.18
CA LEU A 66 21.48 -0.86 3.24
C LEU A 66 21.16 0.13 2.12
N GLU A 67 22.09 1.02 1.79
CA GLU A 67 21.92 1.95 0.67
C GLU A 67 21.77 1.23 -0.67
N LYS A 68 22.57 0.17 -0.91
CA LYS A 68 22.43 -0.67 -2.10
C LYS A 68 21.07 -1.36 -2.15
N LEU A 69 20.62 -1.94 -1.04
CA LEU A 69 19.30 -2.57 -0.97
C LEU A 69 18.17 -1.56 -1.21
N ARG A 70 18.29 -0.33 -0.69
CA ARG A 70 17.32 0.75 -0.95
C ARG A 70 17.29 1.12 -2.44
N ALA A 71 18.46 1.22 -3.09
CA ALA A 71 18.54 1.50 -4.52
C ALA A 71 17.92 0.37 -5.37
N GLU A 72 18.18 -0.89 -5.04
CA GLU A 72 17.56 -2.04 -5.72
C GLU A 72 16.04 -2.08 -5.55
N LEU A 73 15.53 -1.81 -4.35
CA LEU A 73 14.09 -1.76 -4.09
C LEU A 73 13.41 -0.59 -4.80
N ALA A 74 14.07 0.57 -4.86
CA ALA A 74 13.57 1.71 -5.63
C ALA A 74 13.45 1.37 -7.12
N ALA A 75 14.49 0.76 -7.70
CA ALA A 75 14.46 0.32 -9.10
C ALA A 75 13.37 -0.73 -9.37
N LYS A 76 13.14 -1.68 -8.45
CA LYS A 76 12.04 -2.65 -8.56
C LYS A 76 10.68 -1.99 -8.52
N ARG A 77 10.45 -1.04 -7.61
CA ARG A 77 9.18 -0.30 -7.52
C ARG A 77 8.91 0.54 -8.77
N GLU A 78 9.94 1.17 -9.34
CA GLU A 78 9.81 1.90 -10.60
C GLU A 78 9.43 0.96 -11.76
N ALA A 79 10.03 -0.23 -11.81
CA ALA A 79 9.69 -1.24 -12.82
C ALA A 79 8.26 -1.79 -12.64
N GLU A 80 7.84 -2.06 -11.40
CA GLU A 80 6.48 -2.50 -11.07
C GLU A 80 5.45 -1.42 -11.42
N ALA A 81 5.70 -0.16 -11.06
CA ALA A 81 4.81 0.96 -11.39
C ALA A 81 4.65 1.13 -12.91
N GLN A 82 5.73 0.94 -13.69
CA GLN A 82 5.64 0.98 -15.15
C GLN A 82 4.87 -0.21 -15.75
N ALA A 83 4.92 -1.37 -15.09
CA ALA A 83 4.16 -2.55 -15.51
C ALA A 83 2.67 -2.40 -15.21
N GLU A 84 2.31 -1.90 -14.02
CA GLU A 84 0.92 -1.67 -13.61
C GLU A 84 0.20 -0.68 -14.54
N VAL A 85 0.85 0.42 -14.91
CA VAL A 85 0.27 1.43 -15.82
C VAL A 85 -0.05 0.85 -17.20
N LYS A 86 0.75 -0.10 -17.70
CA LYS A 86 0.47 -0.78 -18.98
C LYS A 86 -0.75 -1.70 -18.87
N THR A 87 -0.84 -2.48 -17.80
CA THR A 87 -1.98 -3.38 -17.58
C THR A 87 -3.30 -2.63 -17.41
N THR A 88 -3.32 -1.49 -16.73
CA THR A 88 -4.55 -0.69 -16.57
C THR A 88 -5.04 -0.07 -17.87
N ASN A 89 -4.13 0.33 -18.77
CA ASN A 89 -4.54 0.92 -20.05
C ASN A 89 -5.11 -0.12 -21.02
N GLU A 90 -4.57 -1.34 -21.02
CA GLU A 90 -5.08 -2.44 -21.86
C GLU A 90 -6.44 -2.95 -21.36
N GLU A 91 -6.64 -3.08 -20.05
CA GLU A 91 -7.93 -3.51 -19.49
C GLU A 91 -9.07 -2.48 -19.65
N VAL A 92 -8.76 -1.18 -19.69
CA VAL A 92 -9.76 -0.14 -19.95
C VAL A 92 -10.17 -0.15 -21.43
N ALA A 93 -9.21 -0.35 -22.34
CA ALA A 93 -9.51 -0.45 -23.78
C ALA A 93 -10.38 -1.67 -24.13
N GLU A 94 -10.10 -2.85 -23.56
CA GLU A 94 -10.93 -4.05 -23.80
C GLU A 94 -12.35 -3.96 -23.19
N LYS A 95 -12.52 -3.23 -22.07
CA LYS A 95 -13.84 -3.02 -21.45
C LYS A 95 -14.70 -1.99 -22.19
N GLU A 96 -14.11 -1.08 -22.95
CA GLU A 96 -14.86 -0.14 -23.79
C GLU A 96 -15.34 -0.80 -25.09
N GLU A 97 -14.54 -1.68 -25.71
CA GLU A 97 -14.95 -2.36 -26.95
C GLU A 97 -16.07 -3.39 -26.77
N THR A 98 -16.22 -3.96 -25.57
CA THR A 98 -17.24 -4.98 -25.27
C THR A 98 -18.58 -4.40 -24.79
N ARG A 99 -18.64 -3.09 -24.48
CA ARG A 99 -19.90 -2.42 -24.13
C ARG A 99 -20.62 -2.02 -25.41
N GLY A 100 -21.73 -2.70 -25.70
CA GLY A 100 -22.64 -2.30 -26.77
C GLY A 100 -23.11 -0.85 -26.62
N PRO A 101 -23.79 -0.28 -27.64
CA PRO A 101 -24.13 1.14 -27.66
C PRO A 101 -24.84 1.56 -26.37
N LEU A 102 -24.42 2.70 -25.82
CA LEU A 102 -24.99 3.27 -24.60
C LEU A 102 -26.49 3.54 -24.76
N ALA A 103 -27.19 3.63 -23.62
CA ALA A 103 -28.59 4.00 -23.57
C ALA A 103 -28.82 5.33 -24.28
N THR A 104 -29.90 5.39 -25.07
CA THR A 104 -30.27 6.65 -25.76
C THR A 104 -30.89 7.63 -24.76
N ASP A 105 -30.76 8.94 -25.01
CA ASP A 105 -31.34 9.99 -24.15
C ASP A 105 -32.82 9.73 -23.83
N ARG A 106 -33.60 9.30 -24.83
CA ARG A 106 -35.02 8.95 -24.66
C ARG A 106 -35.24 7.80 -23.67
N GLN A 107 -34.35 6.81 -23.65
CA GLN A 107 -34.44 5.70 -22.69
C GLN A 107 -34.04 6.15 -21.28
N VAL A 108 -33.03 7.01 -21.16
CA VAL A 108 -32.61 7.60 -19.88
C VAL A 108 -33.75 8.42 -19.28
N ASP A 109 -34.32 9.35 -20.05
CA ASP A 109 -35.44 10.18 -19.62
C ASP A 109 -36.65 9.33 -19.21
N TYR A 110 -36.91 8.27 -19.97
CA TYR A 110 -38.03 7.38 -19.68
C TYR A 110 -37.83 6.59 -18.39
N ILE A 111 -36.64 6.04 -18.15
CA ILE A 111 -36.28 5.38 -16.89
C ILE A 111 -36.40 6.35 -15.71
N MET A 112 -35.88 7.57 -15.84
CA MET A 112 -35.98 8.60 -14.80
C MET A 112 -37.44 8.97 -14.51
N SER A 113 -38.30 9.04 -15.53
CA SER A 113 -39.72 9.28 -15.36
C SER A 113 -40.43 8.15 -14.61
N LEU A 114 -40.07 6.90 -14.88
CA LEU A 114 -40.61 5.72 -14.18
C LEU A 114 -40.13 5.70 -12.72
N LEU A 115 -38.85 5.96 -12.47
CA LEU A 115 -38.30 6.04 -11.11
C LEU A 115 -38.97 7.15 -10.29
N ALA A 116 -39.26 8.31 -10.90
CA ALA A 116 -39.96 9.39 -10.23
C ALA A 116 -41.42 9.02 -9.87
N GLN A 117 -42.10 8.23 -10.71
CA GLN A 117 -43.46 7.74 -10.43
C GLN A 117 -43.49 6.74 -9.27
N HIS A 118 -42.46 5.91 -9.13
CA HIS A 118 -42.34 4.92 -8.04
C HIS A 118 -41.66 5.48 -6.78
N GLY A 119 -41.57 6.81 -6.63
CA GLY A 119 -41.01 7.46 -5.44
C GLY A 119 -39.52 7.19 -5.22
N GLY A 120 -38.78 6.89 -6.29
CA GLY A 120 -37.37 6.49 -6.24
C GLY A 120 -37.15 5.08 -5.68
N GLN A 121 -38.21 4.32 -5.39
CA GLN A 121 -38.11 2.94 -4.95
C GLN A 121 -38.09 2.00 -6.15
N ASN A 122 -37.09 1.14 -6.20
CA ASN A 122 -37.03 0.07 -7.19
C ASN A 122 -37.95 -1.07 -6.71
N THR A 123 -39.22 -1.01 -7.10
CA THR A 123 -40.26 -1.91 -6.58
C THR A 123 -40.30 -3.28 -7.27
N THR A 124 -39.44 -3.53 -8.26
CA THR A 124 -39.39 -4.81 -8.99
C THR A 124 -38.10 -5.58 -8.70
N TRP A 125 -37.97 -6.81 -9.24
CA TRP A 125 -36.94 -7.81 -8.91
C TRP A 125 -35.48 -7.31 -8.97
N PHE A 126 -35.25 -6.12 -9.52
CA PHE A 126 -34.00 -5.36 -9.51
C PHE A 126 -33.92 -4.37 -8.34
N SER A 127 -34.09 -4.81 -7.09
CA SER A 127 -33.95 -3.95 -5.89
C SER A 127 -32.60 -3.20 -5.75
N ALA A 128 -31.61 -3.50 -6.61
CA ALA A 128 -30.29 -2.86 -6.68
C ALA A 128 -29.99 -2.20 -8.05
N GLY A 129 -31.03 -1.82 -8.81
CA GLY A 129 -30.85 -1.13 -10.09
C GLY A 129 -30.43 0.36 -9.95
N PRO A 130 -29.89 0.96 -11.02
CA PRO A 130 -29.43 2.35 -11.00
C PRO A 130 -30.58 3.32 -10.73
N THR A 131 -30.36 4.24 -9.80
CA THR A 131 -31.38 5.20 -9.34
C THR A 131 -31.03 6.64 -9.72
N THR A 132 -29.81 6.86 -10.22
CA THR A 132 -29.34 8.18 -10.61
C THR A 132 -29.16 8.30 -12.12
N LEU A 133 -29.34 9.52 -12.64
CA LEU A 133 -29.20 9.82 -14.07
C LEU A 133 -27.85 9.39 -14.64
N LYS A 134 -26.77 9.58 -13.86
CA LYS A 134 -25.41 9.21 -14.28
C LYS A 134 -25.24 7.70 -14.44
N GLU A 135 -25.84 6.92 -13.55
CA GLU A 135 -25.76 5.46 -13.63
C GLU A 135 -26.61 4.92 -14.78
N VAL A 136 -27.80 5.49 -14.99
CA VAL A 136 -28.69 5.13 -16.11
C VAL A 136 -28.06 5.47 -17.46
N ALA A 137 -27.38 6.62 -17.57
CA ALA A 137 -26.66 7.01 -18.78
C ALA A 137 -25.47 6.09 -19.12
N ASN A 138 -24.89 5.44 -18.11
CA ASN A 138 -23.80 4.48 -18.29
C ASN A 138 -24.28 3.05 -18.59
N MET A 139 -25.59 2.81 -18.67
CA MET A 139 -26.13 1.51 -19.07
C MET A 139 -26.02 1.32 -20.58
N THR A 140 -25.88 0.07 -21.00
CA THR A 140 -26.04 -0.27 -22.42
C THR A 140 -27.50 -0.13 -22.82
N ARG A 141 -27.78 0.10 -24.11
CA ARG A 141 -29.13 0.17 -24.66
C ARG A 141 -29.97 -1.08 -24.36
N ARG A 142 -29.31 -2.25 -24.31
CA ARG A 142 -29.95 -3.54 -23.99
C ARG A 142 -30.36 -3.59 -22.52
N ASP A 143 -29.47 -3.18 -21.62
CA ASP A 143 -29.74 -3.17 -20.19
C ASP A 143 -30.81 -2.13 -19.85
N ALA A 144 -30.76 -0.95 -20.47
CA ALA A 144 -31.79 0.08 -20.31
C ALA A 144 -33.18 -0.42 -20.75
N SER A 145 -33.27 -1.15 -21.86
CA SER A 145 -34.55 -1.71 -22.33
C SER A 145 -35.09 -2.78 -21.36
N THR A 146 -34.21 -3.65 -20.88
CA THR A 146 -34.55 -4.68 -19.88
C THR A 146 -35.01 -4.04 -18.57
N TYR A 147 -34.34 -2.97 -18.16
CA TYR A 147 -34.67 -2.21 -16.96
C TYR A 147 -36.02 -1.50 -17.09
N ILE A 148 -36.33 -0.94 -18.26
CA ILE A 148 -37.65 -0.35 -18.53
C ILE A 148 -38.76 -1.41 -18.39
N SER A 149 -38.60 -2.61 -18.99
CA SER A 149 -39.58 -3.69 -18.87
C SER A 149 -39.76 -4.12 -17.41
N ALA A 150 -38.65 -4.25 -16.68
CA ALA A 150 -38.67 -4.56 -15.25
C ALA A 150 -39.38 -3.48 -14.43
N LEU A 151 -39.17 -2.19 -14.72
CA LEU A 151 -39.84 -1.09 -14.01
C LEU A 151 -41.34 -1.03 -14.31
N LYS A 152 -41.77 -1.44 -15.51
CA LYS A 152 -43.20 -1.52 -15.87
C LYS A 152 -43.93 -2.72 -15.30
N GLY A 153 -43.19 -3.77 -14.91
CA GLY A 153 -43.78 -5.05 -14.51
C GLY A 153 -44.28 -5.89 -15.68
N ASP A 154 -43.90 -5.55 -16.92
CA ASP A 154 -44.18 -6.32 -18.12
C ASP A 154 -43.18 -7.49 -18.21
N ASN A 155 -43.46 -8.60 -17.53
CA ASN A 155 -42.80 -9.89 -17.72
C ASN A 155 -43.60 -10.77 -18.67
#